data_AF-A0A7S2JEH0-F1
#
_entry.id   AF-A0A7S2JEH0-F1
#
_cell.length_a   1.000
_cell.length_b   1.000
_cell.length_c   1.000
_cell.angle_alpha   90.00
_cell.angle_beta   90.00
_cell.angle_gamma   90.00
#
_symmetry.space_group_name_H-M   'P 1'
#
loop_
_entity.id
_entity.type
_entity.pdbx_description
1 polymer ?
#
loop_
_entity_poly.entity_id
_entity_poly.type
_entity_poly.pdbx_seq_one_letter_code
_entity_poly.pdbx_strand_id
1 'polypeptide(L)'
;LTALSPEDSGAVGHGFIESLRAQGKEAVYLFSELDTNGDCHKLTRHLASECESAGVTFEYDCAVRGFRRDGKRWHVALEDGREVGAESVVLCGGTESPKIARALGLRLPMYPVKGYAVT
;
A
#
# COMPACT_ATOMS: atom_id res chain seq x y z
N LEU A 1 -7.29 10.28 -9.41
CA LEU A 1 -5.97 10.58 -8.80
C LEU A 1 -5.19 11.56 -9.67
N THR A 2 -4.99 12.79 -9.22
CA THR A 2 -4.05 13.71 -9.87
C THR A 2 -2.89 13.94 -8.90
N ALA A 3 -1.79 13.23 -9.12
CA ALA A 3 -0.53 13.57 -8.49
C ALA A 3 0.04 14.76 -9.28
N LEU A 4 0.20 15.91 -8.63
CA LEU A 4 0.91 17.03 -9.21
C LEU A 4 2.41 16.79 -9.05
N SER A 5 3.14 16.99 -10.14
CA SER A 5 4.60 16.88 -10.13
C SER A 5 5.21 18.11 -9.45
N PRO A 6 6.44 18.02 -8.89
CA PRO A 6 7.11 19.14 -8.24
C PRO A 6 7.30 20.37 -9.13
N GLU A 7 7.27 20.18 -10.45
CA GLU A 7 7.37 21.21 -11.48
C GLU A 7 6.03 21.90 -11.79
N ASP A 8 4.89 21.34 -11.36
CA ASP A 8 3.59 22.01 -11.35
C ASP A 8 3.41 22.92 -10.11
N SER A 9 4.27 22.77 -9.08
CA SER A 9 4.16 23.47 -7.79
C SER A 9 4.30 24.99 -7.91
N GLY A 10 5.04 25.48 -8.90
CA GLY A 10 5.22 26.91 -9.14
C GLY A 10 3.97 27.59 -9.71
N ALA A 11 2.98 26.81 -10.18
CA ALA A 11 1.78 27.29 -10.83
C ALA A 11 0.48 26.87 -10.12
N VAL A 12 0.56 26.36 -8.88
CA VAL A 12 -0.64 26.05 -8.09
C VAL A 12 -1.24 27.33 -7.55
N GLY A 13 -1.94 28.06 -8.41
CA GLY A 13 -2.71 29.23 -8.02
C GLY A 13 -3.81 28.88 -7.00
N HIS A 14 -4.23 29.88 -6.24
CA HIS A 14 -5.30 29.84 -5.24
C HIS A 14 -6.53 28.98 -5.63
N GLY A 15 -6.87 28.91 -6.92
CA GLY A 15 -8.02 28.17 -7.43
C GLY A 15 -7.92 26.64 -7.37
N PHE A 16 -6.72 26.05 -7.32
CA PHE A 16 -6.57 24.60 -7.21
C PHE A 16 -6.87 24.09 -5.79
N ILE A 17 -6.42 24.85 -4.78
CA ILE A 17 -6.70 24.56 -3.38
C ILE A 17 -8.21 24.71 -3.08
N GLU A 18 -8.87 25.72 -3.64
CA GLU A 18 -10.33 25.90 -3.51
C GLU A 18 -11.13 24.77 -4.15
N SER A 19 -10.69 24.25 -5.30
CA SER A 19 -11.32 23.10 -5.97
C SER A 19 -11.26 21.83 -5.11
N LEU A 20 -10.15 21.59 -4.40
CA LEU A 20 -10.00 20.44 -3.50
C LEU A 20 -10.80 20.59 -2.21
N ARG A 21 -10.93 21.82 -1.69
CA ARG A 21 -11.83 22.13 -0.56
C ARG A 21 -13.30 21.92 -0.92
N ALA A 22 -13.72 22.39 -2.11
CA ALA A 22 -15.08 22.18 -2.61
C ALA A 22 -15.45 20.70 -2.79
N GLN A 23 -14.45 19.82 -2.94
CA GLN A 23 -14.61 18.36 -3.00
C GLN A 23 -14.57 17.66 -1.62
N GLY A 24 -14.49 18.42 -0.51
CA GLY A 24 -14.51 17.87 0.86
C GLY A 24 -13.21 17.16 1.28
N LYS A 25 -12.09 17.42 0.61
CA LYS A 25 -10.79 16.73 0.83
C LYS A 25 -9.87 17.48 1.80
N GLU A 26 -10.44 18.21 2.77
CA GLU A 26 -9.72 19.19 3.61
C GLU A 26 -8.69 18.60 4.60
N ALA A 27 -8.60 17.28 4.75
CA ALA A 27 -7.68 16.67 5.72
C ALA A 27 -7.04 15.37 5.21
N VAL A 28 -6.51 15.37 3.99
CA VAL A 28 -5.74 14.22 3.45
C VAL A 28 -4.23 14.46 3.53
N TYR A 29 -3.78 15.72 3.48
CA TYR A 29 -2.36 16.06 3.54
C TYR A 29 -2.17 17.51 4.02
N LEU A 30 -1.12 17.77 4.80
CA LEU A 30 -0.55 19.10 4.97
C LEU A 30 0.75 19.16 4.19
N PHE A 31 0.79 19.94 3.11
CA PHE A 31 2.02 20.22 2.38
C PHE A 31 2.78 21.33 3.11
N SER A 32 4.00 21.03 3.55
CA SER A 32 5.02 22.02 3.94
C SER A 32 6.32 21.64 3.22
N GLU A 33 7.10 22.63 2.81
CA GLU A 33 8.38 22.45 2.11
C GLU A 33 9.43 21.68 2.94
N LEU A 34 9.19 21.46 4.24
CA LEU A 34 10.11 20.80 5.17
C LEU A 34 9.57 19.51 5.78
N ASP A 35 8.25 19.31 5.83
CA ASP A 35 7.66 18.10 6.41
C ASP A 35 6.20 17.94 6.01
N THR A 36 5.74 16.72 5.77
CA THR A 36 4.34 16.42 5.44
C THR A 36 3.74 15.56 6.54
N ASN A 37 2.81 16.13 7.30
CA ASN A 37 2.04 15.38 8.29
C ASN A 37 0.71 14.95 7.65
N GLY A 38 0.42 13.65 7.74
CA GLY A 38 -0.76 13.04 7.12
C GLY A 38 -1.36 11.99 8.04
N ASP A 39 -2.68 11.86 7.95
CA ASP A 39 -3.41 10.78 8.62
C ASP A 39 -3.24 9.50 7.79
N CYS A 40 -2.29 8.65 8.19
CA CYS A 40 -2.01 7.37 7.51
C CYS A 40 -3.24 6.47 7.43
N HIS A 41 -4.16 6.55 8.40
CA HIS A 41 -5.37 5.75 8.40
C HIS A 41 -6.33 6.21 7.29
N LYS A 42 -6.58 7.52 7.18
CA LYS A 42 -7.40 8.07 6.08
C LYS A 42 -6.76 7.83 4.71
N LEU A 43 -5.45 8.02 4.61
CA LEU A 43 -4.71 7.80 3.36
C LEU A 43 -4.84 6.36 2.87
N THR A 44 -4.55 5.38 3.73
CA THR A 44 -4.59 3.96 3.34
C THR A 44 -6.01 3.49 3.00
N ARG A 45 -7.03 3.96 3.73
CA ARG A 45 -8.44 3.67 3.41
C ARG A 45 -8.87 4.25 2.07
N HIS A 46 -8.50 5.50 1.78
CA HIS A 46 -8.83 6.12 0.51
C HIS A 46 -8.12 5.42 -0.64
N LEU A 47 -6.83 5.09 -0.48
CA LEU A 47 -6.06 4.37 -1.48
C LEU A 47 -6.65 2.98 -1.78
N ALA A 48 -7.08 2.24 -0.75
CA ALA A 48 -7.75 0.96 -0.94
C ALA A 48 -9.04 1.10 -1.79
N SER A 49 -9.87 2.10 -1.47
CA SER A 49 -11.11 2.37 -2.21
C SER A 49 -10.88 2.76 -3.68
N GLU A 50 -9.83 3.53 -3.97
CA GLU A 50 -9.44 3.86 -5.35
C GLU A 50 -8.93 2.62 -6.10
N CYS A 51 -8.18 1.74 -5.43
CA CYS A 51 -7.74 0.46 -6.00
C CYS A 51 -8.93 -0.47 -6.31
N GLU A 52 -9.90 -0.58 -5.41
CA GLU A 52 -11.14 -1.34 -5.64
C GLU A 52 -11.90 -0.79 -6.86
N SER A 53 -11.99 0.54 -6.97
CA SER A 53 -12.61 1.21 -8.12
C SER A 53 -11.87 0.95 -9.43
N ALA A 54 -10.56 0.67 -9.37
CA ALA A 54 -9.74 0.25 -10.50
C ALA A 54 -9.81 -1.27 -10.78
N GLY A 55 -10.62 -2.03 -10.03
CA GLY A 55 -10.84 -3.46 -10.23
C GLY A 55 -9.94 -4.39 -9.39
N VAL A 56 -9.24 -3.88 -8.38
CA VAL A 56 -8.48 -4.70 -7.43
C VAL A 56 -9.43 -5.42 -6.47
N THR A 57 -9.25 -6.72 -6.30
CA THR A 57 -9.92 -7.49 -5.25
C THR A 57 -9.06 -7.53 -4.00
N PHE A 58 -9.59 -7.05 -2.87
CA PHE A 58 -8.97 -7.23 -1.57
C PHE A 58 -9.59 -8.44 -0.86
N GLU A 59 -8.74 -9.38 -0.48
CA GLU A 59 -9.11 -10.50 0.38
C GLU A 59 -8.49 -10.23 1.75
N TYR A 60 -9.35 -10.15 2.77
CA TYR A 60 -8.95 -9.93 4.16
C TYR A 60 -9.08 -11.23 4.95
N ASP A 61 -8.47 -11.27 6.14
CA ASP A 61 -8.46 -12.45 7.02
C ASP A 61 -7.91 -13.74 6.36
N CYS A 62 -7.09 -13.58 5.32
CA CYS A 62 -6.51 -14.67 4.54
C CYS A 62 -4.97 -14.66 4.61
N ALA A 63 -4.40 -15.22 5.68
CA ALA A 63 -2.95 -15.30 5.81
C ALA A 63 -2.35 -16.27 4.78
N VAL A 64 -1.23 -15.89 4.16
CA VAL A 64 -0.49 -16.76 3.25
C VAL A 64 0.31 -17.80 4.05
N ARG A 65 0.12 -19.08 3.74
CA ARG A 65 0.82 -20.20 4.40
C ARG A 65 1.91 -20.83 3.56
N GLY A 66 1.83 -20.73 2.24
CA GLY A 66 2.81 -21.40 1.39
C GLY A 66 2.73 -21.00 -0.08
N PHE A 67 3.74 -21.44 -0.82
CA PHE A 67 3.87 -21.18 -2.24
C PHE A 67 4.27 -22.45 -2.94
N ARG A 68 3.67 -22.70 -4.10
CA ARG A 68 4.08 -23.71 -5.05
C ARG A 68 4.17 -23.06 -6.42
N ARG A 69 5.06 -23.57 -7.27
CA ARG A 69 5.20 -23.11 -8.65
C ARG A 69 5.05 -24.30 -9.59
N ASP A 70 4.19 -24.15 -10.59
CA ASP A 70 4.01 -25.10 -11.68
C ASP A 70 4.35 -24.41 -13.00
N GLY A 71 5.53 -24.72 -13.55
CA GLY A 71 6.12 -23.99 -14.67
C GLY A 71 6.21 -22.48 -14.41
N LYS A 72 5.37 -21.70 -15.09
CA LYS A 72 5.33 -20.23 -14.96
C LYS A 72 4.29 -19.74 -13.94
N ARG A 73 3.38 -20.58 -13.48
CA ARG A 73 2.28 -20.17 -12.60
C ARG A 73 2.63 -20.39 -11.14
N TRP A 74 2.34 -19.38 -10.32
CA TRP A 74 2.39 -19.46 -8.86
C TRP A 74 1.05 -19.92 -8.31
N HIS A 75 1.13 -20.66 -7.22
CA HIS A 75 0.03 -21.19 -6.45
C HIS A 75 0.28 -20.80 -4.99
N VAL A 76 -0.51 -19.85 -4.49
CA VAL A 76 -0.38 -19.30 -3.13
C VAL A 76 -1.42 -19.96 -2.24
N ALA A 77 -0.96 -20.76 -1.27
CA ALA A 77 -1.84 -21.41 -0.31
C ALA A 77 -2.20 -20.44 0.82
N LEU A 78 -3.50 -20.33 1.10
CA LEU A 78 -4.06 -19.49 2.15
C LEU A 78 -4.39 -20.31 3.40
N GLU A 79 -4.54 -19.64 4.53
CA GLU A 79 -4.84 -20.24 5.82
C GLU A 79 -6.21 -20.93 5.89
N ASP A 80 -7.18 -20.39 5.16
CA ASP A 80 -8.53 -20.94 5.01
C ASP A 80 -8.60 -22.19 4.10
N GLY A 81 -7.46 -22.64 3.56
CA GLY A 81 -7.36 -23.80 2.69
C GLY A 81 -7.58 -23.50 1.20
N ARG A 82 -7.90 -22.25 0.83
CA ARG A 82 -7.96 -21.85 -0.58
C ARG A 82 -6.56 -21.74 -1.18
N GLU A 83 -6.50 -21.81 -2.50
CA GLU A 83 -5.27 -21.59 -3.28
C GLU A 83 -5.53 -20.53 -4.36
N VAL A 84 -4.67 -19.51 -4.41
CA VAL A 84 -4.76 -18.43 -5.40
C VAL A 84 -3.67 -18.61 -6.45
N GLY A 85 -4.08 -18.74 -7.71
CA GLY A 85 -3.17 -18.90 -8.84
C GLY A 85 -2.83 -17.57 -9.51
N ALA A 86 -1.54 -17.23 -9.62
CA ALA A 86 -1.08 -15.98 -10.24
C ALA A 86 0.13 -16.19 -11.16
N GLU A 87 0.33 -15.34 -12.17
CA GLU A 87 1.55 -15.36 -13.00
C GLU A 87 2.73 -14.69 -12.30
N SER A 88 2.44 -13.72 -11.45
CA SER A 88 3.43 -12.95 -10.69
C SER A 88 2.90 -12.68 -9.29
N VAL A 89 3.82 -12.63 -8.32
CA VAL A 89 3.51 -12.37 -6.91
C VAL A 89 4.45 -11.28 -6.42
N VAL A 90 3.89 -10.26 -5.79
CA VAL A 90 4.66 -9.17 -5.15
C VAL A 90 4.51 -9.32 -3.64
N LEU A 91 5.63 -9.34 -2.93
CA LEU A 91 5.63 -9.46 -1.47
C LEU A 91 5.63 -8.07 -0.82
N CYS A 92 4.51 -7.72 -0.18
CA CYS A 92 4.32 -6.45 0.55
C CYS A 92 3.94 -6.69 2.03
N GLY A 93 4.53 -7.71 2.67
CA GLY A 93 4.13 -8.18 4.01
C GLY A 93 4.69 -7.41 5.21
N GLY A 94 5.28 -6.23 4.99
CA GLY A 94 5.90 -5.43 6.06
C GLY A 94 6.92 -6.24 6.86
N THR A 95 6.78 -6.25 8.19
CA THR A 95 7.67 -6.97 9.12
C THR A 95 7.61 -8.50 8.99
N GLU A 96 6.54 -9.06 8.43
CA GLU A 96 6.41 -10.50 8.18
C GLU A 96 7.09 -10.94 6.88
N SER A 97 7.52 -10.00 6.02
CA SER A 97 8.16 -10.30 4.74
C SER A 97 9.34 -11.28 4.84
N PRO A 98 10.26 -11.21 5.83
CA PRO A 98 11.34 -12.18 5.97
C PRO A 98 10.86 -13.60 6.21
N LYS A 99 9.78 -13.76 6.98
CA LYS A 99 9.20 -15.07 7.28
C LYS A 99 8.61 -15.68 6.01
N ILE A 100 7.88 -14.87 5.24
CA ILE A 100 7.26 -15.28 3.97
C ILE A 100 8.36 -15.60 2.93
N ALA A 101 9.36 -14.74 2.79
CA ALA A 101 10.45 -14.91 1.82
C ALA A 101 11.29 -16.17 2.09
N ARG A 102 11.49 -16.56 3.36
CA ARG A 102 12.18 -17.81 3.70
C ARG A 102 11.48 -19.05 3.15
N ALA A 103 10.14 -19.06 3.08
CA ALA A 103 9.40 -20.16 2.46
C ALA A 103 9.69 -20.31 0.96
N LEU A 104 10.18 -19.25 0.31
CA LEU A 104 10.64 -19.24 -1.07
C LEU A 104 12.16 -19.46 -1.22
N GLY A 105 12.87 -19.78 -0.12
CA GLY A 105 14.32 -19.92 -0.12
C GLY A 105 15.08 -18.59 -0.21
N LEU A 106 14.39 -17.46 -0.04
CA LEU A 106 14.98 -16.12 -0.11
C LEU A 106 15.30 -15.60 1.30
N ARG A 107 16.45 -14.96 1.44
CA ARG A 107 16.85 -14.27 2.67
C ARG A 107 16.71 -12.76 2.48
N LEU A 108 15.79 -12.14 3.22
CA LEU A 108 15.69 -10.69 3.31
C LEU A 108 16.48 -10.19 4.54
N PRO A 109 17.54 -9.37 4.37
CA PRO A 109 18.35 -8.85 5.47
C PRO A 109 17.67 -7.65 6.14
N MET A 110 16.50 -7.88 6.73
CA MET A 110 15.74 -6.86 7.47
C MET A 110 15.41 -7.36 8.88
N TYR A 111 15.34 -6.43 9.83
CA TYR A 111 15.02 -6.69 11.23
C TYR A 111 14.00 -5.66 11.71
N PRO A 112 12.85 -6.09 12.29
CA PRO A 112 11.83 -5.16 12.76
C PRO A 112 12.31 -4.40 13.98
N VAL A 113 12.11 -3.08 13.98
CA VAL A 113 12.38 -2.21 15.14
C VAL A 113 11.08 -1.59 15.62
N LYS A 114 10.94 -1.46 16.95
CA LYS A 114 9.79 -0.81 17.56
C LYS A 114 10.05 0.69 17.64
N GLY A 115 9.26 1.48 16.92
CA GLY A 115 9.18 2.93 17.12
C GLY A 115 8.16 3.26 18.20
N TYR A 116 8.50 4.20 19.08
CA TYR A 116 7.53 4.80 19.99
C TYR A 116 7.25 6.21 19.50
N ALA A 117 6.01 6.47 19.09
CA ALA A 117 5.52 7.81 18.85
C ALA A 117 4.75 8.24 20.09
N VAL A 118 5.24 9.26 20.79
CA VAL A 118 4.50 9.90 21.88
C VAL A 118 3.59 10.93 21.22
N THR A 119 2.30 10.86 21.53
CA THR A 119 1.28 11.81 21.05
C THR A 119 1.01 12.83 22.14
#